data_AF-A0A7M7NVL7-F1
#
_entry.id   AF-A0A7M7NVL7-F1
#
_cell.length_a   1.000
_cell.length_b   1.000
_cell.length_c   1.000
_cell.angle_alpha   90.00
_cell.angle_beta   90.00
_cell.angle_gamma   90.00
#
_symmetry.space_group_name_H-M   'P 1'
#
loop_
_entity.id
_entity.type
_entity.pdbx_description
1 polymer ?
#
loop_
_entity_poly.entity_id
_entity_poly.type
_entity_poly.pdbx_seq_one_letter_code
_entity_poly.pdbx_strand_id
1 'polypeptide(L)'
;MCIQGCYLRENDPTASRDLARFLGFLPCLTDLTIKNSDGQYRNLSLLDDFYHELARQASSSKIGKVCIEGCDLRENDPTASRDLARFLCFLPCLTDLTIKNNGDEYVNLYLLEDFYHELARQASSSKVIYKVF
;
A
#
# COMPACT_ATOMS: atom_id res chain seq x y z
N MET A 1 6.05 11.19 -1.78
CA MET A 1 7.14 10.18 -1.69
C MET A 1 6.79 8.99 -2.55
N CYS A 2 7.76 8.38 -3.22
CA CYS A 2 7.57 7.19 -4.03
C CYS A 2 8.44 6.05 -3.50
N ILE A 3 7.83 4.88 -3.30
CA ILE A 3 8.48 3.61 -3.01
C ILE A 3 8.43 2.82 -4.30
N GLN A 4 9.61 2.57 -4.87
CA GLN A 4 9.76 1.90 -6.15
C GLN A 4 10.85 0.84 -6.05
N GLY A 5 10.55 -0.38 -6.48
CA GLY A 5 11.55 -1.45 -6.62
C GLY A 5 12.32 -1.73 -5.32
N CYS A 6 11.64 -1.72 -4.17
CA CYS A 6 12.26 -2.12 -2.91
C CYS A 6 12.26 -3.66 -2.79
N TYR A 7 13.44 -4.26 -2.62
CA TYR A 7 13.63 -5.70 -2.37
C TYR A 7 14.02 -5.92 -0.93
N LEU A 8 13.04 -6.06 -0.04
CA LEU A 8 13.31 -6.22 1.39
C LEU A 8 13.18 -7.66 1.88
N ARG A 9 12.84 -8.62 0.99
CA ARG A 9 12.71 -10.05 1.35
C ARG A 9 14.03 -10.70 1.77
N GLU A 10 15.16 -10.23 1.23
CA GLU A 10 16.51 -10.70 1.58
C GLU A 10 17.17 -9.86 2.69
N ASN A 11 16.50 -8.79 3.14
CA ASN A 11 17.02 -7.94 4.20
C ASN A 11 16.64 -8.48 5.58
N ASP A 12 17.18 -7.83 6.62
CA ASP A 12 16.75 -8.06 8.00
C ASP A 12 15.21 -7.97 8.10
N PRO A 13 14.54 -8.87 8.84
CA PRO A 13 13.09 -8.89 8.97
C PRO A 13 12.48 -7.53 9.38
N THR A 14 13.24 -6.66 10.08
CA THR A 14 12.73 -5.36 10.51
C THR A 14 12.79 -4.29 9.44
N ALA A 15 13.55 -4.45 8.35
CA ALA A 15 13.75 -3.41 7.34
C ALA A 15 12.42 -2.95 6.71
N SER A 16 11.53 -3.91 6.40
CA SER A 16 10.19 -3.64 5.89
C SER A 16 9.34 -2.85 6.88
N ARG A 17 9.37 -3.23 8.16
CA ARG A 17 8.63 -2.55 9.23
C ARG A 17 9.16 -1.15 9.51
N ASP A 18 10.48 -0.97 9.52
CA ASP A 18 11.12 0.31 9.81
C ASP A 18 10.91 1.31 8.67
N LEU A 19 10.81 0.84 7.42
CA LEU A 19 10.34 1.67 6.30
C LEU A 19 8.90 2.15 6.54
N ALA A 20 7.98 1.26 6.92
CA ALA A 20 6.60 1.65 7.21
C ALA A 20 6.51 2.67 8.38
N ARG A 21 7.31 2.47 9.44
CA ARG A 21 7.45 3.45 10.54
C ARG A 21 7.93 4.80 10.05
N PHE A 22 8.99 4.80 9.24
CA PHE A 22 9.54 6.03 8.68
C PHE A 22 8.47 6.80 7.93
N LEU A 23 7.69 6.14 7.07
CA LEU A 23 6.58 6.78 6.33
C LEU A 23 5.51 7.35 7.28
N GLY A 24 5.12 6.60 8.30
CA GLY A 24 4.13 7.03 9.29
C GLY A 24 4.57 8.24 10.11
N PHE A 25 5.86 8.39 10.36
CA PHE A 25 6.42 9.50 11.12
C PHE A 25 6.70 10.76 10.31
N LEU A 26 6.59 10.74 8.98
CA LEU A 26 6.83 11.92 8.16
C LEU A 26 5.64 12.91 8.28
N PRO A 27 5.78 14.02 9.05
CA PRO A 27 4.65 14.90 9.35
C PRO A 27 4.17 15.73 8.15
N CYS A 28 4.93 15.70 7.06
CA CYS A 28 4.70 16.41 5.80
C CYS A 28 4.39 15.47 4.63
N LEU A 29 4.25 14.16 4.87
CA LEU A 29 3.94 13.22 3.80
C LEU A 29 2.44 13.31 3.45
N THR A 30 2.15 13.94 2.31
CA THR A 30 0.79 14.12 1.79
C THR A 30 0.48 13.19 0.62
N ASP A 31 1.51 12.73 -0.10
CA ASP A 31 1.38 11.94 -1.31
C ASP A 31 2.26 10.70 -1.20
N LEU A 32 1.66 9.52 -1.34
CA LEU A 32 2.37 8.23 -1.30
C LEU A 32 2.12 7.46 -2.59
N THR A 33 3.20 7.07 -3.26
CA THR A 33 3.16 6.14 -4.39
C THR A 33 3.87 4.86 -4.01
N ILE A 34 3.17 3.74 -4.10
CA ILE A 34 3.72 2.39 -3.96
C ILE A 34 3.67 1.77 -5.35
N LYS A 35 4.83 1.64 -6.00
CA LYS A 35 4.89 1.06 -7.33
C LYS A 35 5.97 0.02 -7.47
N ASN A 36 5.73 -0.91 -8.39
CA ASN A 36 6.75 -1.86 -8.79
C ASN A 36 7.90 -1.17 -9.54
N SER A 37 9.03 -1.85 -9.70
CA SER A 37 10.10 -1.34 -10.57
C SER A 37 9.64 -1.38 -12.03
N ASP A 38 10.17 -0.47 -12.85
CA ASP A 38 9.82 -0.34 -14.27
C ASP A 38 10.55 -1.41 -15.13
N GLY A 39 10.93 -2.57 -14.56
CA GLY A 39 11.79 -3.55 -15.21
C GLY A 39 11.46 -5.02 -14.89
N GLN A 40 11.68 -5.86 -15.91
CA GLN A 40 11.27 -7.26 -16.06
C GLN A 40 11.68 -8.25 -14.95
N TYR A 41 12.63 -7.92 -14.08
CA TYR A 41 13.30 -8.91 -13.22
C TYR A 41 13.21 -8.61 -11.73
N ARG A 42 12.44 -7.59 -11.37
CA ARG A 42 12.66 -6.91 -10.10
C ARG A 42 11.31 -6.43 -9.55
N ASN A 43 10.55 -7.37 -8.97
CA ASN A 43 9.28 -7.05 -8.32
C ASN A 43 9.44 -6.39 -6.94
N LEU A 44 8.66 -5.34 -6.67
CA LEU A 44 8.50 -4.78 -5.33
C LEU A 44 8.17 -5.92 -4.35
N SER A 45 9.05 -6.15 -3.38
CA SER A 45 8.93 -7.25 -2.44
C SER A 45 9.03 -6.69 -1.02
N LEU A 46 7.87 -6.31 -0.51
CA LEU A 46 7.66 -5.88 0.87
C LEU A 46 7.09 -7.05 1.68
N LEU A 47 7.59 -7.22 2.89
CA LEU A 47 7.12 -8.27 3.80
C LEU A 47 5.78 -7.88 4.44
N ASP A 48 5.03 -8.86 4.96
CA ASP A 48 3.73 -8.65 5.60
C ASP A 48 3.75 -7.56 6.68
N ASP A 49 4.83 -7.54 7.49
CA ASP A 49 5.10 -6.55 8.54
C ASP A 49 5.11 -5.09 8.03
N PHE A 50 5.45 -4.85 6.76
CA PHE A 50 5.32 -3.52 6.16
C PHE A 50 3.85 -3.07 6.19
N TYR A 51 2.94 -3.93 5.72
CA TYR A 51 1.53 -3.60 5.59
C TYR A 51 0.86 -3.50 6.97
N HIS A 52 1.20 -4.40 7.91
CA HIS A 52 0.72 -4.35 9.29
C HIS A 52 1.05 -3.02 9.97
N GLU A 53 2.31 -2.59 9.87
CA GLU A 53 2.74 -1.33 10.48
C GLU A 53 2.20 -0.12 9.74
N LEU A 54 2.10 -0.17 8.40
CA LEU A 54 1.52 0.90 7.61
C LEU A 54 0.05 1.15 8.02
N ALA A 55 -0.74 0.09 8.19
CA ALA A 55 -2.11 0.16 8.68
C ALA A 55 -2.19 0.77 10.09
N ARG A 56 -1.26 0.41 10.98
CA ARG A 56 -1.20 0.95 12.35
C ARG A 56 -0.97 2.47 12.39
N GLN A 57 -0.23 2.99 11.41
CA GLN A 57 0.13 4.42 11.30
C GLN A 57 -0.90 5.25 10.52
N ALA A 58 -1.88 4.61 9.89
CA ALA A 58 -2.82 5.24 8.97
C ALA A 58 -3.58 6.43 9.59
N SER A 59 -4.12 6.25 10.80
CA SER A 59 -5.00 7.23 11.45
C SER A 59 -4.31 8.52 11.89
N SER A 60 -2.99 8.49 12.08
CA SER A 60 -2.17 9.67 12.39
C SER A 60 -1.55 10.33 11.16
N SER A 61 -1.72 9.73 9.98
CA SER A 61 -1.11 10.19 8.75
C SER A 61 -1.86 11.38 8.15
N LYS A 62 -1.13 12.23 7.42
CA LYS A 62 -1.69 13.35 6.63
C LYS A 62 -1.72 13.06 5.14
N ILE A 63 -1.53 11.79 4.75
CA ILE A 63 -1.57 11.39 3.35
C ILE A 63 -2.97 11.66 2.80
N GLY A 64 -3.03 12.51 1.78
CA GLY A 64 -4.23 12.83 1.02
C GLY A 64 -4.29 12.16 -0.34
N LYS A 65 -3.14 11.70 -0.88
CA LYS A 65 -3.09 11.02 -2.17
C LYS A 65 -2.33 9.72 -2.08
N VAL A 66 -2.94 8.64 -2.56
CA VAL A 66 -2.30 7.33 -2.66
C VAL A 66 -2.38 6.79 -4.09
N CYS A 67 -1.25 6.36 -4.63
CA CYS A 67 -1.17 5.66 -5.90
C CYS A 67 -0.53 4.28 -5.69
N ILE A 68 -1.22 3.22 -6.10
CA ILE A 68 -0.74 1.83 -6.07
C ILE A 68 -0.64 1.34 -7.51
N GLU A 69 0.56 0.95 -7.93
CA GLU A 69 0.85 0.55 -9.31
C GLU A 69 1.66 -0.75 -9.37
N GLY A 70 1.10 -1.79 -9.99
CA GLY A 70 1.80 -3.07 -10.17
C GLY A 70 2.16 -3.81 -8.86
N CYS A 71 1.42 -3.54 -7.78
CA CYS A 71 1.64 -4.19 -6.49
C CYS A 71 1.19 -5.66 -6.55
N ASP A 72 2.09 -6.60 -6.24
CA ASP A 72 1.82 -8.04 -6.28
C ASP A 72 1.95 -8.63 -4.88
N LEU A 73 0.81 -9.03 -4.30
CA LEU A 73 0.69 -9.59 -2.95
C LEU A 73 0.41 -11.10 -2.96
N ARG A 74 0.63 -11.80 -4.08
CA ARG A 74 0.34 -13.25 -4.17
C ARG A 74 1.14 -14.10 -3.19
N GLU A 75 2.35 -13.66 -2.88
CA GLU A 75 3.29 -14.35 -1.98
C GLU A 75 3.16 -13.89 -0.51
N ASN A 76 2.30 -12.91 -0.25
CA ASN A 76 2.05 -12.36 1.09
C ASN A 76 0.89 -13.08 1.78
N ASP A 77 0.86 -13.02 3.11
CA ASP A 77 -0.30 -13.53 3.86
C ASP A 77 -1.57 -12.70 3.54
N PRO A 78 -2.77 -13.31 3.51
CA PRO A 78 -4.04 -12.59 3.35
C PRO A 78 -4.23 -11.40 4.31
N THR A 79 -3.63 -11.43 5.50
CA THR A 79 -3.61 -10.30 6.44
C THR A 79 -2.92 -9.06 5.85
N ALA A 80 -1.84 -9.20 5.08
CA ALA A 80 -1.13 -8.07 4.46
C ALA A 80 -2.04 -7.32 3.47
N SER A 81 -2.79 -8.07 2.65
CA SER A 81 -3.81 -7.50 1.75
C SER A 81 -4.91 -6.77 2.52
N ARG A 82 -5.39 -7.33 3.64
CA ARG A 82 -6.38 -6.65 4.51
C ARG A 82 -5.82 -5.38 5.14
N ASP A 83 -4.57 -5.41 5.59
CA ASP A 83 -3.95 -4.25 6.21
C ASP A 83 -3.65 -3.13 5.22
N LEU A 84 -3.34 -3.46 3.96
CA LEU A 84 -3.31 -2.46 2.90
C LEU A 84 -4.69 -1.81 2.70
N ALA A 85 -5.78 -2.58 2.72
CA ALA A 85 -7.14 -2.02 2.65
C ALA A 85 -7.47 -1.15 3.87
N ARG A 86 -7.12 -1.59 5.09
CA ARG A 86 -7.30 -0.80 6.33
C ARG A 86 -6.52 0.50 6.28
N PHE A 87 -5.28 0.45 5.81
CA PHE A 87 -4.46 1.65 5.63
C PHE A 87 -5.23 2.68 4.81
N LEU A 88 -5.71 2.31 3.62
CA LEU A 88 -6.46 3.20 2.75
C LEU A 88 -7.72 3.77 3.44
N CYS A 89 -8.51 2.91 4.10
CA CYS A 89 -9.76 3.34 4.72
C CYS A 89 -9.58 4.19 5.98
N PHE A 90 -8.42 4.10 6.65
CA PHE A 90 -8.13 4.81 7.90
C PHE A 90 -7.29 6.07 7.71
N LEU A 91 -6.88 6.39 6.48
CA LEU A 91 -6.26 7.68 6.17
C LEU A 91 -7.31 8.81 6.32
N PRO A 92 -7.18 9.70 7.31
CA PRO A 92 -8.21 10.71 7.59
C PRO A 92 -8.27 11.81 6.53
N CYS A 93 -7.20 11.98 5.75
CA CYS A 93 -7.07 13.02 4.75
C CYS A 93 -7.17 12.52 3.31
N LEU A 94 -7.38 11.22 3.08
CA LEU A 94 -7.38 10.63 1.73
C LEU A 94 -8.51 11.22 0.87
N THR A 95 -8.13 11.93 -0.19
CA THR A 95 -9.05 12.50 -1.19
C THR A 95 -8.85 11.90 -2.57
N ASP A 96 -7.65 11.37 -2.85
CA ASP A 96 -7.30 10.83 -4.16
C ASP A 96 -6.70 9.44 -4.01
N LEU A 97 -7.35 8.44 -4.60
CA LEU A 97 -6.87 7.07 -4.64
C LEU A 97 -6.79 6.60 -6.09
N THR A 98 -5.62 6.13 -6.50
CA THR A 98 -5.41 5.46 -7.78
C THR A 98 -4.87 4.06 -7.53
N ILE A 99 -5.54 3.06 -8.09
CA ILE A 99 -5.09 1.67 -8.10
C ILE A 99 -5.09 1.22 -9.56
N LYS A 100 -3.92 0.94 -10.11
CA LYS A 100 -3.78 0.59 -11.52
C LYS A 100 -2.73 -0.49 -11.72
N ASN A 101 -2.79 -1.12 -12.88
CA ASN A 101 -1.71 -1.99 -13.30
C ASN A 101 -0.43 -1.19 -13.56
N ASN A 102 0.74 -1.83 -13.48
CA ASN A 102 1.92 -1.24 -14.09
C ASN A 102 1.68 -1.27 -15.61
N GLY A 103 2.05 -0.21 -16.33
CA GLY A 103 1.90 -0.16 -17.79
C GLY A 103 2.75 -1.18 -18.56
N ASP A 104 3.39 -2.11 -17.85
CA ASP A 104 4.27 -3.17 -18.32
C ASP A 104 3.49 -4.49 -18.39
N GLU A 105 3.58 -5.18 -19.53
CA GLU A 105 2.86 -6.42 -19.83
C GLU A 105 3.17 -7.56 -18.84
N TYR A 106 4.34 -7.51 -18.19
CA TYR A 106 4.85 -8.61 -17.36
C TYR A 106 4.64 -8.40 -15.85
N VAL A 107 4.25 -7.20 -15.42
CA VAL A 107 4.13 -6.86 -14.01
C VAL A 107 2.69 -6.47 -13.70
N ASN A 108 1.93 -7.46 -13.23
CA ASN A 108 0.52 -7.29 -12.94
C ASN A 108 0.26 -6.90 -11.48
N LEU A 109 -0.69 -5.98 -11.28
CA LEU A 109 -1.33 -5.73 -9.99
C LEU A 109 -2.07 -7.00 -9.55
N TYR A 110 -1.68 -7.57 -8.42
CA TYR A 110 -2.37 -8.68 -7.78
C TYR A 110 -2.63 -8.36 -6.31
N LEU A 111 -3.88 -8.01 -6.01
CA LEU A 111 -4.39 -7.87 -4.65
C LEU A 111 -5.28 -9.08 -4.34
N LEU A 112 -5.16 -9.65 -3.14
CA LEU A 112 -5.96 -10.82 -2.74
C LEU A 112 -7.44 -10.43 -2.55
N GLU A 113 -8.35 -11.41 -2.61
CA GLU A 113 -9.79 -11.18 -2.42
C GLU A 113 -10.08 -10.46 -1.08
N ASP A 114 -9.32 -10.79 -0.03
CA ASP A 114 -9.42 -10.17 1.28
C ASP A 114 -9.16 -8.65 1.27
N PHE A 115 -8.38 -8.14 0.32
CA PHE A 115 -8.20 -6.69 0.13
C PHE A 115 -9.55 -6.04 -0.20
N TYR A 116 -10.27 -6.57 -1.19
CA TYR A 116 -11.52 -6.00 -1.66
C TYR A 116 -12.64 -6.14 -0.63
N HIS A 117 -12.71 -7.29 0.06
CA HIS A 117 -13.67 -7.51 1.14
C HIS A 117 -13.46 -6.53 2.31
N GLU A 118 -12.22 -6.38 2.77
CA GLU A 118 -11.92 -5.45 3.85
C GLU A 118 -12.12 -3.99 3.42
N LEU A 119 -11.77 -3.64 2.18
CA LEU A 119 -12.00 -2.31 1.62
C LEU A 119 -13.50 -1.97 1.59
N ALA A 120 -14.35 -2.89 1.13
CA ALA A 120 -15.80 -2.70 1.14
C ALA A 120 -16.38 -2.60 2.56
N ARG A 121 -15.90 -3.46 3.47
CA ARG A 121 -16.34 -3.49 4.87
C ARG A 121 -16.03 -2.17 5.57
N GLN A 122 -14.84 -1.61 5.33
CA GLN A 122 -14.37 -0.38 5.98
C GLN A 122 -14.88 0.89 5.28
N ALA A 123 -15.08 0.86 3.96
CA ALA A 123 -15.70 1.95 3.21
C ALA A 123 -17.10 2.30 3.75
N SER A 124 -17.86 1.29 4.19
CA SER A 124 -19.16 1.47 4.83
C SER A 124 -19.10 2.27 6.15
N SER A 125 -17.91 2.35 6.76
CA SER A 125 -17.64 3.11 7.99
C SER A 125 -16.80 4.38 7.74
N SER A 126 -16.32 4.59 6.51
CA SER A 126 -15.39 5.68 6.17
C SER A 126 -16.13 6.87 5.56
N LYS A 127 -15.70 8.09 5.89
CA LYS A 127 -16.31 9.34 5.38
C LYS A 127 -15.82 9.72 3.96
N VAL A 128 -15.09 8.85 3.28
CA VAL A 128 -14.39 9.17 2.03
C VAL A 128 -15.36 9.14 0.84
N ILE A 129 -15.48 10.28 0.17
CA ILE A 129 -16.34 10.49 -1.01
C ILE A 129 -15.74 9.74 -2.21
N TYR A 130 -16.57 8.92 -2.83
CA TYR A 130 -16.25 8.07 -3.98
C TYR A 130 -15.83 8.89 -5.20
N LYS A 131 -14.56 8.80 -5.59
CA LYS A 131 -14.17 8.82 -7.01
C LYS A 131 -13.14 7.72 -7.24
N VAL A 132 -13.66 6.54 -7.54
CA VAL A 132 -12.90 5.47 -8.21
C VAL A 132 -13.16 5.65 -9.70
N PHE A 133 -12.16 6.15 -10.45
CA PHE A 133 -12.14 6.18 -11.92
C PHE A 133 -10.75 5.81 -12.41
#